data_AF-A0A263D407-F1
#
_entry.id   AF-A0A263D407-F1
#
_cell.length_a   1.000
_cell.length_b   1.000
_cell.length_c   1.000
_cell.angle_alpha   90.00
_cell.angle_beta   90.00
_cell.angle_gamma   90.00
#
_symmetry.space_group_name_H-M   'P 1'
#
loop_
_entity.id
_entity.type
_entity.pdbx_description
1 polymer ?
#
loop_
_entity_poly.entity_id
_entity_poly.type
_entity_poly.pdbx_seq_one_letter_code
_entity_poly.pdbx_strand_id
1 'polypeptide(L)'
;MNVPLWLWLATIGGLIVLLAIDLVIVDRKPHEVTTGEAAKWVTFYVACAVLFGIGVWVFGGHDPGVEFFTGYITEYSLSVDNLFIFMVIMSSFKVPGIHQHRVLLIGIVLALVMRSVFIAVGAALIAQFVWIFFLFGAILVWTAVSMVRGNGDHDEYNENAVTKWVRKVFPVTEDYVGHKSFVKRDGKRWITPMFVVIVAIGSADLLFAVDSIPAIFGITQDAFLVFAANAFALMGLRQLYFLLGGLVTKLVYLSYGLAIILAFIGLKLFLHALHEYHLVPEWLEINNWMSLGVIVVVLAATTILSLRKAKKDPESVQGPTLELHAKAPEEREAEAKAESGESADSDSGSSSAHGDR
;
A
#
# COMPACT_ATOMS: atom_id res chain seq x y z
N MET A 1 -10.68 -21.06 -14.21
CA MET A 1 -10.05 -21.70 -15.40
C MET A 1 -8.94 -22.63 -14.92
N ASN A 2 -8.60 -23.70 -15.65
CA ASN A 2 -7.40 -24.47 -15.31
C ASN A 2 -6.18 -23.77 -15.93
N VAL A 3 -5.61 -22.83 -15.17
CA VAL A 3 -4.49 -22.03 -15.65
C VAL A 3 -3.22 -22.89 -15.64
N PRO A 4 -2.56 -23.09 -16.79
CA PRO A 4 -1.41 -23.98 -16.86
C PRO A 4 -0.25 -23.42 -16.02
N LEU A 5 0.50 -24.33 -15.38
CA LEU A 5 1.56 -23.98 -14.44
C LEU A 5 2.65 -23.08 -15.06
N TRP A 6 2.92 -23.21 -16.36
CA TRP A 6 3.87 -22.34 -17.04
C TRP A 6 3.43 -20.87 -17.05
N LEU A 7 2.11 -20.59 -17.11
CA LEU A 7 1.60 -19.22 -17.09
C LEU A 7 1.77 -18.61 -15.70
N TRP A 8 1.49 -19.38 -14.65
CA TRP A 8 1.81 -18.99 -13.27
C TRP A 8 3.29 -18.65 -13.10
N LEU A 9 4.19 -19.53 -13.55
CA LEU A 9 5.63 -19.30 -13.49
C LEU A 9 6.06 -18.09 -14.32
N ALA A 10 5.48 -17.89 -15.51
CA ALA A 10 5.78 -16.74 -16.35
C ALA A 10 5.33 -15.43 -15.71
N THR A 11 4.11 -15.38 -15.13
CA THR A 11 3.61 -14.22 -14.41
C THR A 11 4.45 -13.92 -13.18
N ILE A 12 4.68 -14.92 -12.31
CA ILE A 12 5.52 -14.74 -11.11
C ILE A 12 6.93 -14.32 -11.50
N GLY A 13 7.53 -14.96 -12.50
CA GLY A 13 8.86 -14.61 -13.01
C GLY A 13 8.91 -13.19 -13.54
N GLY A 14 7.92 -12.77 -14.34
CA GLY A 14 7.79 -11.40 -14.83
C GLY A 14 7.63 -10.39 -13.69
N LEU A 15 6.84 -10.73 -12.67
CA LEU A 15 6.66 -9.87 -11.49
C LEU A 15 7.96 -9.75 -10.67
N ILE A 16 8.68 -10.85 -10.47
CA ILE A 16 9.99 -10.86 -9.79
C ILE A 16 11.00 -10.03 -10.58
N VAL A 17 11.04 -10.15 -11.91
CA VAL A 17 11.91 -9.34 -12.77
C VAL A 17 11.57 -7.86 -12.62
N LEU A 18 10.28 -7.51 -12.64
CA LEU A 18 9.82 -6.13 -12.48
C LEU A 18 10.19 -5.58 -11.09
N LEU A 19 10.01 -6.35 -10.02
CA LEU A 19 10.47 -6.00 -8.67
C LEU A 19 12.00 -5.88 -8.58
N ALA A 20 12.73 -6.75 -9.27
CA ALA A 20 14.19 -6.72 -9.28
C ALA A 20 14.71 -5.48 -10.03
N ILE A 21 14.06 -5.10 -11.14
CA ILE A 21 14.34 -3.86 -11.85
C ILE A 21 14.09 -2.67 -10.91
N ASP A 22 12.96 -2.67 -10.19
CA ASP A 22 12.61 -1.64 -9.23
C ASP A 22 13.63 -1.53 -8.08
N LEU A 23 14.14 -2.67 -7.59
CA LEU A 23 15.22 -2.75 -6.59
C LEU A 23 16.55 -2.21 -7.12
N VAL A 24 16.99 -2.68 -8.28
CA VAL A 24 18.31 -2.35 -8.86
C VAL A 24 18.41 -0.89 -9.26
N ILE A 25 17.34 -0.32 -9.81
CA ILE A 25 17.29 1.09 -10.20
C ILE A 25 17.36 1.98 -8.95
N VAL A 26 16.69 1.59 -7.86
CA VAL A 26 16.63 2.38 -6.64
C VAL A 26 17.90 2.31 -5.81
N ASP A 27 18.49 1.13 -5.62
CA ASP A 27 19.73 1.00 -4.84
C ASP A 27 20.92 1.70 -5.51
N ARG A 28 20.86 1.95 -6.83
CA ARG A 28 21.94 2.64 -7.54
C ARG A 28 22.06 4.13 -7.21
N LYS A 29 20.98 4.80 -6.79
CA LYS A 29 20.97 6.27 -6.59
C LYS A 29 19.90 6.70 -5.57
N PRO A 30 20.18 6.67 -4.25
CA PRO A 30 19.28 7.20 -3.23
C PRO A 30 19.10 8.72 -3.42
N HIS A 31 17.97 9.16 -3.97
CA HIS A 31 17.58 10.56 -4.11
C HIS A 31 16.08 10.68 -3.82
N GLU A 32 15.63 11.86 -3.44
CA GLU A 32 14.20 12.12 -3.29
C GLU A 32 13.50 12.03 -4.66
N VAL A 33 12.46 11.19 -4.75
CA VAL A 33 11.72 11.01 -6.01
C VAL A 33 10.83 12.23 -6.26
N THR A 34 11.07 12.92 -7.37
CA THR A 34 10.23 14.05 -7.78
C THR A 34 8.85 13.57 -8.27
N THR A 35 7.82 14.41 -8.15
CA THR A 35 6.46 14.11 -8.63
C THR A 35 6.42 13.71 -10.11
N GLY A 36 7.25 14.33 -10.94
CA GLY A 36 7.34 14.01 -12.38
C GLY A 36 7.97 12.63 -12.65
N GLU A 37 8.94 12.21 -11.84
CA GLU A 37 9.50 10.87 -11.92
C GLU A 37 8.52 9.81 -11.40
N ALA A 38 7.87 10.07 -10.26
CA ALA A 38 6.83 9.21 -9.71
C ALA A 38 5.70 8.97 -10.73
N ALA A 39 5.23 10.01 -11.42
CA ALA A 39 4.17 9.91 -12.42
C ALA A 39 4.56 9.01 -13.60
N LYS A 40 5.81 9.09 -14.08
CA LYS A 40 6.31 8.22 -15.16
C LYS A 40 6.31 6.75 -14.74
N TRP A 41 6.78 6.47 -13.52
CA TRP A 41 6.80 5.11 -12.99
C TRP A 41 5.40 4.55 -12.74
N VAL A 42 4.48 5.34 -12.17
CA VAL A 42 3.07 4.94 -12.04
C VAL A 42 2.48 4.62 -13.41
N THR A 43 2.72 5.49 -14.40
CA THR A 43 2.26 5.27 -15.79
C THR A 43 2.84 3.98 -16.37
N PHE A 44 4.12 3.70 -16.13
CA PHE A 44 4.77 2.46 -16.57
C PHE A 44 4.11 1.23 -15.95
N TYR A 45 3.89 1.20 -14.64
CA TYR A 45 3.26 0.05 -13.98
C TYR A 45 1.79 -0.14 -14.38
N VAL A 46 1.03 0.95 -14.51
CA VAL A 46 -0.33 0.90 -15.04
C VAL A 46 -0.33 0.36 -16.48
N ALA A 47 0.61 0.78 -17.32
CA ALA A 47 0.73 0.26 -18.69
C ALA A 47 1.07 -1.23 -18.69
N CYS A 48 1.95 -1.70 -17.81
CA CYS A 48 2.21 -3.13 -17.65
C CYS A 48 0.96 -3.92 -17.24
N ALA A 49 0.17 -3.40 -16.29
CA ALA A 49 -1.08 -4.01 -15.88
C ALA A 49 -2.11 -4.05 -17.02
N VAL A 50 -2.24 -2.97 -17.79
CA VAL A 50 -3.14 -2.89 -18.94
C VAL A 50 -2.71 -3.85 -20.04
N LEU A 51 -1.42 -3.92 -20.37
CA LEU A 51 -0.90 -4.88 -21.35
C LEU A 51 -1.15 -6.32 -20.92
N PHE A 52 -0.93 -6.63 -19.64
CA PHE A 52 -1.25 -7.94 -19.09
C PHE A 52 -2.75 -8.23 -19.20
N GLY A 53 -3.62 -7.28 -18.83
CA GLY A 53 -5.07 -7.43 -18.92
C GLY A 53 -5.58 -7.60 -20.36
N ILE A 54 -4.99 -6.89 -21.33
CA ILE A 54 -5.25 -7.13 -22.76
C ILE A 54 -4.82 -8.55 -23.15
N GLY A 55 -3.68 -9.02 -22.66
CA GLY A 55 -3.25 -10.41 -22.85
C GLY A 55 -4.26 -11.41 -22.30
N VAL A 56 -4.73 -11.21 -21.06
CA VAL A 56 -5.80 -12.02 -20.46
C VAL A 56 -7.06 -11.99 -21.32
N TRP A 57 -7.45 -10.83 -21.83
CA TRP A 57 -8.63 -10.69 -22.70
C TRP A 57 -8.49 -11.46 -24.02
N VAL A 58 -7.35 -11.34 -24.69
CA VAL A 58 -7.11 -11.95 -26.00
C VAL A 58 -6.98 -13.48 -25.89
N PHE A 59 -6.27 -13.97 -24.87
CA PHE A 59 -5.98 -15.40 -24.74
C PHE A 59 -6.96 -16.15 -23.84
N GLY A 60 -7.45 -15.51 -22.78
CA GLY A 60 -8.42 -16.08 -21.83
C GLY A 60 -9.88 -15.82 -22.22
N GLY A 61 -10.13 -14.85 -23.11
CA GLY A 61 -11.46 -14.47 -23.54
C GLY A 61 -12.01 -13.26 -22.79
N HIS A 62 -13.24 -12.92 -23.13
CA HIS A 62 -13.90 -11.69 -22.67
C HIS A 62 -14.08 -11.63 -21.15
N ASP A 63 -14.64 -12.67 -20.54
CA ASP A 63 -15.01 -12.64 -19.12
C ASP A 63 -13.78 -12.56 -18.20
N PRO A 64 -12.71 -13.37 -18.40
CA PRO A 64 -11.46 -13.24 -17.63
C PRO A 64 -10.79 -11.86 -17.78
N GLY A 65 -10.87 -11.25 -18.97
CA GLY A 65 -10.35 -9.90 -19.20
C GLY A 65 -11.08 -8.87 -18.35
N VAL A 66 -12.41 -8.92 -18.34
CA VAL A 66 -13.26 -8.01 -17.54
C VAL A 66 -13.04 -8.23 -16.06
N GLU A 67 -12.95 -9.48 -15.62
CA GLU A 67 -12.62 -9.85 -14.24
C GLU A 67 -11.27 -9.30 -13.80
N PHE A 68 -10.23 -9.45 -14.64
CA PHE A 68 -8.92 -8.88 -14.36
C PHE A 68 -8.97 -7.36 -14.22
N PHE A 69 -9.59 -6.64 -15.18
CA PHE A 69 -9.64 -5.18 -15.12
C PHE A 69 -10.47 -4.66 -13.94
N THR A 70 -11.61 -5.30 -13.67
CA THR A 70 -12.45 -4.96 -12.52
C THR A 70 -11.71 -5.22 -11.22
N GLY A 71 -11.05 -6.37 -11.12
CA GLY A 71 -10.24 -6.73 -9.97
C GLY A 71 -9.07 -5.79 -9.75
N TYR A 72 -8.31 -5.50 -10.82
CA TYR A 72 -7.16 -4.60 -10.80
C TYR A 72 -7.56 -3.20 -10.36
N ILE A 73 -8.62 -2.62 -10.93
CA ILE A 73 -9.08 -1.27 -10.55
C ILE A 73 -9.54 -1.24 -9.08
N THR A 74 -10.24 -2.29 -8.64
CA THR A 74 -10.71 -2.39 -7.25
C THR A 74 -9.54 -2.48 -6.28
N GLU A 75 -8.60 -3.40 -6.52
CA GLU A 75 -7.40 -3.58 -5.69
C GLU A 75 -6.51 -2.33 -5.72
N TYR A 76 -6.31 -1.71 -6.90
CA TYR A 76 -5.53 -0.48 -7.02
C TYR A 76 -6.16 0.66 -6.22
N SER A 77 -7.49 0.78 -6.25
CA SER A 77 -8.21 1.81 -5.49
C SER A 77 -8.16 1.58 -3.98
N LEU A 78 -8.33 0.32 -3.54
CA LEU A 78 -8.17 -0.04 -2.13
C LEU A 78 -6.72 0.14 -1.66
N SER A 79 -5.73 -0.10 -2.53
CA SER A 79 -4.32 0.12 -2.21
C SER A 79 -3.98 1.59 -1.97
N VAL A 80 -4.71 2.53 -2.59
CA VAL A 80 -4.57 3.97 -2.32
C VAL A 80 -4.99 4.31 -0.89
N ASP A 81 -6.02 3.66 -0.36
CA ASP A 81 -6.41 3.77 1.04
C ASP A 81 -5.33 3.22 1.97
N ASN A 82 -4.76 2.07 1.60
CA ASN A 82 -3.68 1.45 2.35
C ASN A 82 -2.46 2.37 2.47
N LEU A 83 -2.18 3.18 1.44
CA LEU A 83 -1.14 4.20 1.49
C LEU A 83 -1.36 5.25 2.58
N PHE A 84 -2.62 5.57 2.90
CA PHE A 84 -2.93 6.52 3.97
C PHE A 84 -2.43 6.01 5.31
N ILE A 85 -2.75 4.76 5.66
CA ILE A 85 -2.24 4.15 6.90
C ILE A 85 -0.71 4.02 6.84
N PHE A 86 -0.11 3.74 5.68
CA PHE A 86 1.35 3.69 5.56
C PHE A 86 1.99 5.05 5.84
N MET A 87 1.40 6.15 5.34
CA MET A 87 1.81 7.53 5.64
C MET A 87 1.70 7.84 7.14
N VAL A 88 0.56 7.51 7.75
CA VAL A 88 0.33 7.71 9.19
C VAL A 88 1.33 6.93 10.04
N ILE A 89 1.62 5.67 9.69
CA ILE A 89 2.66 4.86 10.33
C ILE A 89 4.03 5.54 10.18
N MET A 90 4.44 5.88 8.95
CA MET A 90 5.76 6.48 8.71
C MET A 90 5.94 7.82 9.41
N SER A 91 4.89 8.64 9.45
CA SER A 91 4.90 9.92 10.16
C SER A 91 4.96 9.73 11.68
N SER A 92 4.16 8.80 12.24
CA SER A 92 4.16 8.48 13.68
C SER A 92 5.54 7.99 14.16
N PHE A 93 6.18 7.14 13.37
CA PHE A 93 7.54 6.65 13.66
C PHE A 93 8.66 7.60 13.20
N LYS A 94 8.32 8.78 12.64
CA LYS A 94 9.25 9.79 12.12
C LYS A 94 10.33 9.20 11.22
N VAL A 95 9.92 8.35 10.27
CA VAL A 95 10.82 7.64 9.36
C VAL A 95 11.52 8.65 8.44
N PRO A 96 12.87 8.68 8.41
CA PRO A 96 13.58 9.60 7.52
C PRO A 96 13.25 9.38 6.05
N GLY A 97 13.11 10.45 5.26
CA GLY A 97 12.71 10.38 3.85
C GLY A 97 13.55 9.41 3.01
N ILE A 98 14.87 9.40 3.24
CA ILE A 98 15.83 8.51 2.56
C ILE A 98 15.57 7.02 2.82
N HIS A 99 14.86 6.68 3.90
CA HIS A 99 14.57 5.31 4.31
C HIS A 99 13.15 4.87 3.95
N GLN A 100 12.21 5.79 3.67
CA GLN A 100 10.82 5.46 3.36
C GLN A 100 10.69 4.55 2.14
N HIS A 101 11.48 4.80 1.10
CA HIS A 101 11.54 3.94 -0.09
C HIS A 101 11.78 2.47 0.26
N ARG A 102 12.72 2.22 1.17
CA ARG A 102 13.11 0.87 1.56
C ARG A 102 12.03 0.20 2.42
N VAL A 103 11.43 0.95 3.33
CA VAL A 103 10.30 0.44 4.14
C VAL A 103 9.14 0.06 3.21
N LEU A 104 8.77 0.93 2.27
CA LEU A 104 7.70 0.67 1.30
C LEU A 104 8.00 -0.55 0.44
N LEU A 105 9.23 -0.71 -0.04
CA LEU A 105 9.62 -1.86 -0.85
C LEU A 105 9.50 -3.17 -0.09
N ILE A 106 10.05 -3.22 1.13
CA ILE A 106 9.93 -4.41 1.99
C ILE A 106 8.46 -4.66 2.33
N GLY A 107 7.69 -3.61 2.56
CA GLY A 107 6.24 -3.66 2.77
C GLY A 107 5.51 -4.29 1.59
N ILE A 108 5.80 -3.89 0.35
CA ILE A 108 5.20 -4.46 -0.87
C ILE A 108 5.56 -5.94 -1.01
N VAL A 109 6.83 -6.31 -0.80
CA VAL A 109 7.24 -7.73 -0.86
C VAL A 109 6.51 -8.56 0.20
N LEU A 110 6.43 -8.05 1.43
CA LEU A 110 5.72 -8.71 2.51
C LEU A 110 4.22 -8.82 2.22
N ALA A 111 3.60 -7.75 1.70
CA ALA A 111 2.20 -7.72 1.28
C ALA A 111 1.92 -8.75 0.20
N LEU A 112 2.75 -8.82 -0.85
CA LEU A 112 2.60 -9.82 -1.91
C LEU A 112 2.66 -11.25 -1.36
N VAL A 113 3.60 -11.54 -0.45
CA VAL A 113 3.71 -12.86 0.18
C VAL A 113 2.46 -13.15 1.02
N MET A 114 2.09 -12.25 1.93
CA MET A 114 0.93 -12.44 2.82
C MET A 114 -0.36 -12.58 2.03
N ARG A 115 -0.60 -11.71 1.03
CA ARG A 115 -1.76 -11.79 0.15
C ARG A 115 -1.76 -13.08 -0.65
N SER A 116 -0.62 -13.55 -1.17
CA SER A 116 -0.56 -14.86 -1.84
C SER A 116 -1.02 -16.00 -0.93
N VAL A 117 -0.64 -15.96 0.35
CA VAL A 117 -1.12 -16.92 1.37
C VAL A 117 -2.63 -16.78 1.57
N PHE A 118 -3.17 -15.57 1.74
CA PHE A 118 -4.62 -15.36 1.88
C PHE A 118 -5.42 -15.79 0.66
N ILE A 119 -4.90 -15.55 -0.54
CA ILE A 119 -5.54 -15.96 -1.79
C ILE A 119 -5.57 -17.48 -1.87
N ALA A 120 -4.47 -18.16 -1.55
CA ALA A 120 -4.43 -19.61 -1.54
C ALA A 120 -5.42 -20.22 -0.52
N VAL A 121 -5.47 -19.66 0.70
CA VAL A 121 -6.41 -20.09 1.74
C VAL A 121 -7.85 -19.77 1.33
N GLY A 122 -8.12 -18.55 0.87
CA GLY A 122 -9.44 -18.09 0.46
C GLY A 122 -10.01 -18.88 -0.72
N ALA A 123 -9.18 -19.16 -1.73
CA ALA A 123 -9.56 -19.99 -2.86
C ALA A 123 -9.93 -21.41 -2.42
N ALA A 124 -9.16 -22.01 -1.49
CA ALA A 124 -9.46 -23.32 -0.93
C ALA A 124 -10.77 -23.32 -0.10
N LEU A 125 -11.05 -22.26 0.64
CA LEU A 125 -12.29 -22.11 1.40
C LEU A 125 -13.51 -21.96 0.49
N ILE A 126 -13.43 -21.08 -0.52
CA ILE A 126 -14.52 -20.84 -1.47
C ILE A 126 -14.86 -22.10 -2.26
N ALA A 127 -13.85 -22.88 -2.67
CA ALA A 127 -14.06 -24.12 -3.41
C ALA A 127 -14.84 -25.19 -2.61
N GLN A 128 -14.93 -25.06 -1.28
CA GLN A 128 -15.55 -26.04 -0.39
C GLN A 128 -16.81 -25.51 0.31
N PHE A 129 -16.95 -24.17 0.44
CA PHE A 129 -17.93 -23.57 1.34
C PHE A 129 -18.61 -22.35 0.73
N VAL A 130 -19.77 -22.55 0.10
CA VAL A 130 -20.60 -21.45 -0.44
C VAL A 130 -20.99 -20.42 0.63
N TRP A 131 -21.24 -20.86 1.87
CA TRP A 131 -21.60 -19.94 2.97
C TRP A 131 -20.51 -18.90 3.28
N ILE A 132 -19.25 -19.12 2.85
CA ILE A 132 -18.18 -18.15 3.03
C ILE A 132 -18.50 -16.82 2.35
N PHE A 133 -19.28 -16.83 1.26
CA PHE A 133 -19.71 -15.60 0.59
C PHE A 133 -20.62 -14.74 1.47
N PHE A 134 -21.43 -15.35 2.36
CA PHE A 134 -22.17 -14.60 3.38
C PHE A 134 -21.25 -13.96 4.40
N LEU A 135 -20.22 -14.68 4.86
CA LEU A 135 -19.24 -14.14 5.80
C LEU A 135 -18.48 -12.96 5.18
N PHE A 136 -17.97 -13.15 3.96
CA PHE A 136 -17.25 -12.14 3.20
C PHE A 136 -18.12 -10.92 2.90
N GLY A 137 -19.38 -11.13 2.47
CA GLY A 137 -20.34 -10.06 2.29
C GLY A 137 -20.59 -9.29 3.58
N ALA A 138 -20.75 -9.98 4.71
CA ALA A 138 -21.01 -9.37 6.02
C ALA A 138 -19.83 -8.50 6.48
N ILE A 139 -18.61 -9.01 6.33
CA ILE A 139 -17.37 -8.28 6.65
C ILE A 139 -17.30 -7.00 5.80
N LEU A 140 -17.51 -7.10 4.48
CA LEU A 140 -17.44 -5.95 3.58
C LEU A 140 -18.46 -4.86 3.91
N VAL A 141 -19.72 -5.24 4.17
CA VAL A 141 -20.77 -4.29 4.57
C VAL A 141 -20.45 -3.66 5.93
N TRP A 142 -19.94 -4.46 6.87
CA TRP A 142 -19.52 -3.96 8.19
C TRP A 142 -18.37 -2.95 8.06
N THR A 143 -17.34 -3.26 7.27
CA THR A 143 -16.21 -2.34 6.98
C THR A 143 -16.72 -1.06 6.33
N ALA A 144 -17.59 -1.15 5.31
CA ALA A 144 -18.17 0.01 4.66
C ALA A 144 -18.92 0.93 5.64
N VAL A 145 -19.74 0.36 6.52
CA VAL A 145 -20.46 1.11 7.55
C VAL A 145 -19.51 1.72 8.58
N SER A 146 -18.48 0.98 8.99
CA SER A 146 -17.45 1.45 9.90
C SER A 146 -16.70 2.66 9.32
N MET A 147 -16.31 2.59 8.05
CA MET A 147 -15.58 3.65 7.34
C MET A 147 -16.39 4.95 7.26
N VAL A 148 -17.70 4.88 7.03
CA VAL A 148 -18.59 6.06 7.02
C VAL A 148 -18.80 6.65 8.42
N ARG A 149 -18.81 5.82 9.47
CA ARG A 149 -19.06 6.24 10.86
C ARG A 149 -17.81 6.78 11.56
N GLY A 150 -16.62 6.27 11.21
CA GLY A 150 -15.35 6.56 11.86
C GLY A 150 -14.55 7.72 11.26
N ASN A 151 -15.18 8.56 10.44
CA ASN A 151 -14.51 9.47 9.51
C ASN A 151 -13.87 10.74 10.16
N GLY A 152 -13.31 10.60 11.37
CA GLY A 152 -12.61 11.65 12.12
C GLY A 152 -11.44 11.18 13.01
N ASP A 153 -11.01 9.90 12.94
CA ASP A 153 -9.98 9.33 13.85
C ASP A 153 -8.77 8.73 13.11
N HIS A 154 -8.55 9.14 11.86
CA HIS A 154 -7.42 8.69 11.05
C HIS A 154 -6.09 9.38 11.39
N ASP A 155 -6.11 10.28 12.38
CA ASP A 155 -5.00 11.21 12.66
C ASP A 155 -4.01 10.68 13.71
N GLU A 156 -4.36 9.65 14.48
CA GLU A 156 -3.45 9.03 15.46
C GLU A 156 -3.18 7.56 15.15
N TYR A 157 -1.94 7.26 14.76
CA TYR A 157 -1.45 5.87 14.78
C TYR A 157 -1.44 5.36 16.22
N ASN A 158 -2.38 4.47 16.52
CA ASN A 158 -2.33 3.66 17.72
C ASN A 158 -1.51 2.40 17.45
N GLU A 159 -0.45 2.16 18.22
CA GLU A 159 0.39 0.97 18.06
C GLU A 159 -0.46 -0.32 18.09
N ASN A 160 -0.40 -1.09 16.99
CA ASN A 160 -1.09 -2.37 16.88
C ASN A 160 -0.54 -3.39 17.90
N ALA A 161 -1.36 -4.40 18.24
CA ALA A 161 -0.98 -5.44 19.20
C ALA A 161 0.35 -6.14 18.82
N VAL A 162 0.60 -6.31 17.52
CA VAL A 162 1.83 -6.91 16.99
C VAL A 162 3.06 -6.04 17.26
N THR A 163 2.98 -4.71 17.07
CA THR A 163 4.12 -3.81 17.30
C THR A 163 4.43 -3.68 18.79
N LYS A 164 3.41 -3.59 19.64
CA LYS A 164 3.56 -3.64 21.11
C LYS A 164 4.23 -4.94 21.56
N TRP A 165 3.81 -6.06 20.98
CA TRP A 165 4.40 -7.36 21.29
C TRP A 165 5.87 -7.45 20.86
N VAL A 166 6.22 -7.00 19.64
CA VAL A 166 7.61 -6.98 19.17
C VAL A 166 8.49 -6.10 20.07
N ARG A 167 8.03 -4.90 20.46
CA ARG A 167 8.76 -4.01 21.39
C ARG A 167 8.92 -4.61 22.78
N LYS A 168 7.99 -5.46 23.22
CA LYS A 168 8.07 -6.15 24.52
C LYS A 168 9.03 -7.34 24.49
N VAL A 169 9.12 -8.04 23.37
CA VAL A 169 9.92 -9.27 23.24
C VAL A 169 11.38 -8.98 22.86
N PHE A 170 11.63 -7.94 22.07
CA PHE A 170 12.96 -7.62 21.58
C PHE A 170 13.44 -6.24 22.04
N PRO A 171 14.72 -6.10 22.43
CA PRO A 171 15.29 -4.80 22.78
C PRO A 171 15.40 -3.92 21.52
N VAL A 172 14.81 -2.73 21.57
CA VAL A 172 14.76 -1.78 20.45
C VAL A 172 15.72 -0.62 20.72
N THR A 173 16.49 -0.20 19.71
CA THR A 173 17.35 0.99 19.83
C THR A 173 16.53 2.27 19.86
N GLU A 174 17.01 3.30 20.57
CA GLU A 174 16.32 4.60 20.66
C GLU A 174 16.26 5.31 19.30
N ASP A 175 17.39 5.35 18.60
CA ASP A 175 17.50 6.01 17.29
C ASP A 175 17.61 5.05 16.10
N TYR A 176 17.33 5.61 14.92
CA TYR A 176 17.59 4.98 13.62
C TYR A 176 19.10 4.81 13.41
N VAL A 177 19.53 3.59 13.08
CA VAL A 177 20.94 3.29 12.74
C VAL A 177 21.05 3.10 11.22
N GLY A 178 20.92 4.21 10.50
CA GLY A 178 20.81 4.23 9.04
C GLY A 178 19.73 3.26 8.53
N HIS A 179 20.05 2.48 7.50
CA HIS A 179 19.12 1.54 6.86
C HIS A 179 19.02 0.16 7.52
N LYS A 180 19.72 -0.08 8.65
CA LYS A 180 19.82 -1.42 9.25
C LYS A 180 18.59 -1.73 10.07
N SER A 181 17.97 -2.90 9.84
CA SER A 181 16.86 -3.43 10.67
C SER A 181 17.33 -4.11 11.95
N PHE A 182 18.57 -4.59 11.96
CA PHE A 182 19.18 -5.31 13.09
C PHE A 182 20.59 -4.78 13.35
N VAL A 183 20.93 -4.61 14.62
CA VAL A 183 22.26 -4.18 15.05
C VAL A 183 22.71 -5.09 16.20
N LYS A 184 24.00 -5.39 16.27
CA LYS A 184 24.58 -6.02 17.46
C LYS A 184 25.16 -4.93 18.35
N ARG A 185 24.66 -4.82 19.59
CA ARG A 185 25.27 -4.02 20.67
C ARG A 185 25.52 -4.95 21.86
N ASP A 186 26.72 -4.90 22.41
CA ASP A 186 27.14 -5.68 23.59
C ASP A 186 26.87 -7.18 23.48
N GLY A 187 27.19 -7.77 22.32
CA GLY A 187 27.00 -9.20 22.04
C GLY A 187 25.55 -9.65 21.86
N LYS A 188 24.56 -8.79 22.13
CA LYS A 188 23.12 -9.07 21.95
C LYS A 188 22.62 -8.48 20.62
N ARG A 189 21.64 -9.14 20.00
CA ARG A 189 20.95 -8.61 18.80
C ARG A 189 19.86 -7.65 19.24
N TRP A 190 19.96 -6.42 18.77
CA TRP A 190 19.00 -5.36 18.93
C TRP A 190 18.23 -5.14 17.63
N ILE A 191 16.97 -4.79 17.78
CA ILE A 191 16.10 -4.40 16.69
C ILE A 191 16.12 -2.87 16.58
N THR A 192 16.13 -2.34 15.36
CA THR A 192 16.04 -0.88 15.17
C THR A 192 14.58 -0.44 14.95
N PRO A 193 14.27 0.86 15.11
CA PRO A 193 12.96 1.40 14.76
C PRO A 193 12.51 1.03 13.35
N MET A 194 13.43 0.90 12.38
CA MET A 194 13.12 0.44 11.01
C MET A 194 12.40 -0.90 10.95
N PHE A 195 12.83 -1.88 11.74
CA PHE A 195 12.17 -3.18 11.75
C PHE A 195 10.77 -3.10 12.35
N VAL A 196 10.59 -2.30 13.40
CA VAL A 196 9.27 -2.09 14.02
C VAL A 196 8.31 -1.47 13.02
N VAL A 197 8.77 -0.49 12.23
CA VAL A 197 7.99 0.13 11.15
C VAL A 197 7.63 -0.90 10.07
N ILE A 198 8.59 -1.73 9.62
CA ILE A 198 8.33 -2.78 8.63
C ILE A 198 7.25 -3.74 9.13
N VAL A 199 7.33 -4.16 10.41
CA VAL A 199 6.31 -5.00 11.03
C VAL A 199 4.97 -4.28 11.13
N ALA A 200 4.95 -2.99 11.47
CA ALA A 200 3.75 -2.18 11.54
C ALA A 200 3.03 -2.12 10.18
N ILE A 201 3.78 -1.84 9.11
CA ILE A 201 3.26 -1.79 7.74
C ILE A 201 2.75 -3.17 7.30
N GLY A 202 3.52 -4.23 7.53
CA GLY A 202 3.07 -5.59 7.22
C GLY A 202 1.81 -6.01 7.98
N SER A 203 1.71 -5.60 9.25
CA SER A 203 0.51 -5.85 10.06
C SER A 203 -0.68 -5.02 9.60
N ALA A 204 -0.46 -3.79 9.15
CA ALA A 204 -1.52 -2.96 8.59
C ALA A 204 -2.04 -3.55 7.26
N ASP A 205 -1.15 -3.98 6.35
CA ASP A 205 -1.56 -4.66 5.11
C ASP A 205 -2.36 -5.94 5.41
N LEU A 206 -1.94 -6.70 6.43
CA LEU A 206 -2.68 -7.88 6.89
C LEU A 206 -4.11 -7.55 7.32
N LEU A 207 -4.31 -6.43 8.02
CA LEU A 207 -5.64 -5.96 8.41
C LEU A 207 -6.45 -5.54 7.18
N PHE A 208 -5.84 -4.84 6.22
CA PHE A 208 -6.50 -4.47 4.98
C PHE A 208 -6.86 -5.65 4.07
N ALA A 209 -6.09 -6.74 4.13
CA ALA A 209 -6.40 -7.97 3.40
C ALA A 209 -7.74 -8.57 3.83
N VAL A 210 -8.22 -8.28 5.05
CA VAL A 210 -9.54 -8.69 5.53
C VAL A 210 -10.66 -8.08 4.70
N ASP A 211 -10.46 -6.87 4.15
CA ASP A 211 -11.46 -6.20 3.33
C ASP A 211 -11.20 -6.47 1.84
N SER A 212 -9.94 -6.41 1.40
CA SER A 212 -9.63 -6.50 -0.02
C SER A 212 -9.78 -7.92 -0.59
N ILE A 213 -9.46 -8.96 0.19
CA ILE A 213 -9.53 -10.36 -0.27
C ILE A 213 -10.98 -10.81 -0.49
N PRO A 214 -11.93 -10.58 0.44
CA PRO A 214 -13.35 -10.78 0.15
C PRO A 214 -13.82 -10.01 -1.09
N ALA A 215 -13.41 -8.75 -1.23
CA ALA A 215 -13.86 -7.92 -2.34
C ALA A 215 -13.43 -8.47 -3.71
N ILE A 216 -12.16 -8.86 -3.85
CA ILE A 216 -11.65 -9.41 -5.12
C ILE A 216 -12.26 -10.79 -5.44
N PHE A 217 -12.51 -11.63 -4.43
CA PHE A 217 -13.22 -12.89 -4.62
C PHE A 217 -14.70 -12.71 -4.99
N GLY A 218 -15.30 -11.55 -4.69
CA GLY A 218 -16.61 -11.17 -5.20
C GLY A 218 -16.63 -10.66 -6.64
N ILE A 219 -15.46 -10.43 -7.24
CA ILE A 219 -15.31 -10.09 -8.65
C ILE A 219 -14.98 -11.34 -9.45
N THR A 220 -14.01 -12.14 -8.99
CA THR A 220 -13.57 -13.36 -9.65
C THR A 220 -13.20 -14.43 -8.64
N GLN A 221 -13.58 -15.67 -8.93
CA GLN A 221 -13.19 -16.84 -8.15
C GLN A 221 -11.89 -17.48 -8.69
N ASP A 222 -11.34 -16.96 -9.79
CA ASP A 222 -10.10 -17.49 -10.36
C ASP A 222 -8.88 -16.96 -9.59
N ALA A 223 -8.27 -17.83 -8.78
CA ALA A 223 -7.12 -17.49 -7.95
C ALA A 223 -5.94 -16.89 -8.74
N PHE A 224 -5.77 -17.24 -10.02
CA PHE A 224 -4.73 -16.64 -10.86
C PHE A 224 -5.03 -15.17 -11.16
N LEU A 225 -6.28 -14.85 -11.51
CA LEU A 225 -6.69 -13.47 -11.77
C LEU A 225 -6.65 -12.63 -10.50
N VAL A 226 -7.10 -13.20 -9.36
CA VAL A 226 -6.98 -12.57 -8.04
C VAL A 226 -5.52 -12.23 -7.74
N PHE A 227 -4.62 -13.20 -7.86
CA PHE A 227 -3.18 -12.99 -7.63
C PHE A 227 -2.59 -11.94 -8.56
N ALA A 228 -2.86 -12.03 -9.87
CA ALA A 228 -2.29 -11.12 -10.85
C ALA A 228 -2.80 -9.69 -10.65
N ALA A 229 -4.12 -9.48 -10.49
CA ALA A 229 -4.71 -8.17 -10.26
C ALA A 229 -4.11 -7.50 -9.02
N ASN A 230 -3.98 -8.27 -7.93
CA ASN A 230 -3.42 -7.80 -6.68
C ASN A 230 -1.93 -7.45 -6.80
N ALA A 231 -1.16 -8.31 -7.47
CA ALA A 231 0.27 -8.08 -7.66
C ALA A 231 0.55 -6.84 -8.51
N PHE A 232 -0.14 -6.68 -9.63
CA PHE A 232 -0.02 -5.49 -10.47
C PHE A 232 -0.48 -4.22 -9.75
N ALA A 233 -1.53 -4.31 -8.92
CA ALA A 233 -1.99 -3.17 -8.13
C ALA A 233 -0.95 -2.67 -7.12
N LEU A 234 -0.20 -3.59 -6.48
CA LEU A 234 0.81 -3.25 -5.49
C LEU A 234 2.13 -2.71 -6.07
N MET A 235 2.44 -3.01 -7.34
CA MET A 235 3.73 -2.62 -7.95
C MET A 235 3.93 -1.12 -8.08
N GLY A 236 2.85 -0.36 -8.32
CA GLY A 236 2.90 1.10 -8.42
C GLY A 236 2.84 1.84 -7.07
N LEU A 237 2.63 1.12 -5.97
CA LEU A 237 2.27 1.69 -4.66
C LEU A 237 3.34 2.63 -4.12
N ARG A 238 4.62 2.27 -4.28
CA ARG A 238 5.74 3.08 -3.80
C ARG A 238 5.79 4.43 -4.50
N GLN A 239 5.66 4.48 -5.83
CA GLN A 239 5.69 5.73 -6.58
C GLN A 239 4.40 6.52 -6.37
N LEU A 240 3.30 5.82 -6.17
CA LEU A 240 2.04 6.43 -5.78
C LEU A 240 2.17 7.15 -4.43
N TYR A 241 2.87 6.58 -3.42
CA TYR A 241 3.16 7.28 -2.17
C TYR A 241 3.83 8.65 -2.37
N PHE A 242 4.89 8.73 -3.19
CA PHE A 242 5.58 10.00 -3.47
C PHE A 242 4.78 10.95 -4.35
N LEU A 243 3.94 10.42 -5.24
CA LEU A 243 2.99 11.23 -6.01
C LEU A 243 1.89 11.80 -5.11
N LEU A 244 1.48 11.04 -4.09
CA LEU A 244 0.32 11.29 -3.27
C LEU A 244 0.60 12.10 -2.01
N GLY A 245 1.84 12.24 -1.56
CA GLY A 245 2.19 13.01 -0.36
C GLY A 245 1.58 14.43 -0.31
N GLY A 246 1.31 15.05 -1.46
CA GLY A 246 0.57 16.33 -1.57
C GLY A 246 -0.82 16.25 -2.23
N LEU A 247 -1.23 15.09 -2.74
CA LEU A 247 -2.55 14.88 -3.38
C LEU A 247 -3.54 14.22 -2.43
N VAL A 248 -3.10 13.37 -1.49
CA VAL A 248 -3.99 12.67 -0.57
C VAL A 248 -4.69 13.61 0.39
N THR A 249 -4.04 14.69 0.82
CA THR A 249 -4.71 15.76 1.57
C THR A 249 -5.85 16.41 0.78
N LYS A 250 -5.86 16.28 -0.55
CA LYS A 250 -6.91 16.79 -1.45
C LYS A 250 -8.01 15.75 -1.75
N LEU A 251 -7.86 14.50 -1.33
CA LEU A 251 -8.78 13.39 -1.59
C LEU A 251 -9.76 13.14 -0.43
N VAL A 252 -10.42 14.21 0.03
CA VAL A 252 -11.29 14.23 1.23
C VAL A 252 -12.43 13.19 1.20
N TYR A 253 -12.92 12.80 0.02
CA TYR A 253 -14.03 11.85 -0.12
C TYR A 253 -13.62 10.43 -0.53
N LEU A 254 -12.32 10.11 -0.48
CA LEU A 254 -11.84 8.80 -0.93
C LEU A 254 -12.43 7.66 -0.08
N SER A 255 -12.39 7.77 1.25
CA SER A 255 -12.94 6.76 2.17
C SER A 255 -14.45 6.55 1.94
N TYR A 256 -15.22 7.61 1.65
CA TYR A 256 -16.64 7.45 1.28
C TYR A 256 -16.82 6.69 -0.04
N GLY A 257 -15.97 6.94 -1.03
CA GLY A 257 -16.01 6.22 -2.30
C GLY A 257 -15.73 4.73 -2.12
N LEU A 258 -14.71 4.41 -1.33
CA LEU A 258 -14.34 3.03 -1.01
C LEU A 258 -15.43 2.33 -0.20
N ALA A 259 -16.02 3.00 0.78
CA ALA A 259 -17.16 2.46 1.53
C ALA A 259 -18.33 2.08 0.60
N ILE A 260 -18.67 2.92 -0.38
CA ILE A 260 -19.72 2.61 -1.36
C ILE A 260 -19.35 1.37 -2.19
N ILE A 261 -18.10 1.28 -2.64
CA ILE A 261 -17.61 0.13 -3.42
C ILE A 261 -17.64 -1.15 -2.58
N LEU A 262 -17.17 -1.12 -1.34
CA LEU A 262 -17.18 -2.25 -0.42
C LEU A 262 -18.60 -2.69 -0.08
N ALA A 263 -19.51 -1.76 0.20
CA ALA A 263 -20.92 -2.08 0.44
C ALA A 263 -21.57 -2.74 -0.80
N PHE A 264 -21.28 -2.22 -1.99
CA PHE A 264 -21.78 -2.77 -3.25
C PHE A 264 -21.26 -4.19 -3.50
N ILE A 265 -19.96 -4.42 -3.35
CA ILE A 265 -19.36 -5.75 -3.53
C ILE A 265 -19.84 -6.71 -2.43
N GLY A 266 -19.97 -6.24 -1.19
CA GLY A 266 -20.51 -7.03 -0.08
C GLY A 266 -21.94 -7.49 -0.35
N LEU A 267 -22.80 -6.59 -0.83
CA LEU A 267 -24.17 -6.94 -1.23
C LEU A 267 -24.18 -7.92 -2.41
N LYS A 268 -23.29 -7.73 -3.40
CA LYS A 268 -23.12 -8.68 -4.51
C LYS A 268 -22.78 -10.08 -4.00
N LEU A 269 -21.89 -10.20 -3.02
CA LEU A 269 -21.54 -11.50 -2.43
C LEU A 269 -22.70 -12.17 -1.71
N PHE A 270 -23.51 -11.41 -0.97
CA PHE A 270 -24.74 -11.92 -0.37
C PHE A 270 -25.72 -12.46 -1.41
N LEU A 271 -25.92 -11.71 -2.51
CA LEU A 271 -26.79 -12.14 -3.60
C LEU A 271 -26.27 -13.39 -4.30
N HIS A 272 -24.96 -13.46 -4.54
CA HIS A 272 -24.32 -14.65 -5.13
C HIS A 272 -24.52 -15.89 -4.25
N ALA A 273 -24.32 -15.75 -2.93
CA ALA A 273 -24.57 -16.84 -1.99
C ALA A 273 -26.04 -17.28 -2.00
N LEU A 274 -26.99 -16.34 -1.99
CA LEU A 274 -28.42 -16.67 -2.07
C LEU A 274 -28.79 -17.39 -3.37
N HIS A 275 -28.14 -17.04 -4.49
CA HIS A 275 -28.33 -17.71 -5.76
C HIS A 275 -27.85 -19.17 -5.69
N GLU A 276 -26.64 -19.41 -5.19
CA GLU A 276 -26.13 -20.77 -5.00
C GLU A 276 -27.06 -21.65 -4.13
N TYR A 277 -27.73 -21.06 -3.13
CA TYR A 277 -28.76 -21.75 -2.33
C TYR A 277 -30.15 -21.84 -3.00
N HIS A 278 -30.28 -21.38 -4.24
CA HIS A 278 -31.52 -21.35 -5.04
C HIS A 278 -32.66 -20.56 -4.38
N LEU A 279 -32.33 -19.57 -3.54
CA LEU A 279 -33.28 -18.77 -2.78
C LEU A 279 -33.72 -17.49 -3.51
N VAL A 280 -33.04 -17.10 -4.58
CA VAL A 280 -33.34 -15.94 -5.41
C VAL A 280 -33.35 -16.32 -6.90
N PRO A 281 -34.19 -15.66 -7.71
CA PRO A 281 -34.30 -15.96 -9.14
C PRO A 281 -33.07 -15.46 -9.94
N GLU A 282 -32.71 -16.21 -11.00
CA GLU A 282 -31.45 -16.06 -11.77
C GLU A 282 -31.22 -14.68 -12.40
N TRP A 283 -32.27 -13.87 -12.61
CA TRP A 283 -32.17 -12.53 -13.20
C TRP A 283 -31.61 -11.46 -12.25
N LEU A 284 -31.42 -11.79 -10.96
CA LEU A 284 -30.84 -10.89 -9.95
C LEU A 284 -29.31 -11.03 -9.83
N GLU A 285 -28.64 -11.67 -10.79
CA GLU A 285 -27.17 -11.67 -10.81
C GLU A 285 -26.58 -10.35 -11.27
N ILE A 286 -25.71 -9.80 -10.44
CA ILE A 286 -24.95 -8.59 -10.76
C ILE A 286 -23.83 -8.98 -11.73
N ASN A 287 -24.00 -8.62 -13.00
CA ASN A 287 -22.99 -8.78 -14.03
C ASN A 287 -21.68 -8.03 -13.65
N ASN A 288 -20.53 -8.65 -13.93
CA ASN A 288 -19.21 -8.06 -13.72
C ASN A 288 -19.04 -6.71 -14.45
N TRP A 289 -19.68 -6.51 -15.60
CA TRP A 289 -19.72 -5.22 -16.30
C TRP A 289 -20.43 -4.13 -15.52
N MET A 290 -21.54 -4.47 -14.87
CA MET A 290 -22.24 -3.54 -14.00
C MET A 290 -21.37 -3.20 -12.79
N SER A 291 -20.65 -4.19 -12.26
CA SER A 291 -19.69 -3.99 -11.16
C SER A 291 -18.57 -3.03 -11.57
N LEU A 292 -17.93 -3.27 -12.71
CA LEU A 292 -16.89 -2.40 -13.26
C LEU A 292 -17.42 -0.97 -13.47
N GLY A 293 -18.60 -0.83 -14.08
CA GLY A 293 -19.23 0.46 -14.31
C GLY A 293 -19.50 1.23 -13.02
N VAL A 294 -20.09 0.57 -12.01
CA VAL A 294 -20.35 1.18 -10.70
C VAL A 294 -19.05 1.63 -10.03
N ILE A 295 -18.02 0.77 -10.03
CA ILE A 295 -16.72 1.06 -9.41
C ILE A 295 -16.06 2.27 -10.09
N VAL A 296 -15.98 2.27 -11.42
CA VAL A 296 -15.40 3.39 -12.19
C VAL A 296 -16.17 4.69 -11.95
N VAL A 297 -17.51 4.64 -11.96
CA VAL A 297 -18.35 5.82 -11.72
C VAL A 297 -18.15 6.37 -10.31
N VAL A 298 -18.13 5.51 -9.29
CA VAL A 298 -17.93 5.93 -7.90
C VAL A 298 -16.55 6.55 -7.73
N LEU A 299 -15.49 5.90 -8.23
CA LEU A 299 -14.12 6.43 -8.16
C LEU A 299 -13.95 7.76 -8.90
N ALA A 300 -14.54 7.88 -10.10
CA ALA A 300 -14.50 9.11 -10.87
C ALA A 300 -15.25 10.23 -10.13
N ALA A 301 -16.44 9.95 -9.61
CA ALA A 301 -17.24 10.92 -8.87
C ALA A 301 -16.52 11.38 -7.59
N THR A 302 -15.99 10.45 -6.79
CA THR A 302 -15.29 10.79 -5.54
C THR A 302 -14.01 11.56 -5.79
N THR A 303 -13.24 11.20 -6.83
CA THR A 303 -12.04 11.93 -7.24
C THR A 303 -12.39 13.36 -7.68
N ILE A 304 -13.37 13.53 -8.57
CA ILE A 304 -13.79 14.85 -9.07
C ILE A 304 -14.33 15.72 -7.94
N LEU A 305 -15.17 15.17 -7.06
CA LEU A 305 -15.74 15.90 -5.93
C LEU A 305 -14.65 16.31 -4.93
N SER A 306 -13.69 15.43 -4.66
CA SER A 306 -12.58 15.74 -3.76
C SER A 306 -11.69 16.85 -4.31
N LEU A 307 -11.30 16.75 -5.58
CA LEU A 307 -10.49 17.79 -6.25
C LEU A 307 -11.23 19.13 -6.33
N ARG A 308 -12.55 19.12 -6.58
CA ARG A 308 -13.37 20.34 -6.58
C ARG A 308 -13.46 20.99 -5.20
N LYS A 309 -13.59 20.20 -4.13
CA LYS A 309 -13.60 20.72 -2.75
C LYS A 309 -12.24 21.28 -2.38
N ALA A 310 -11.16 20.55 -2.63
CA ALA A 310 -9.80 21.01 -2.38
C ALA A 310 -9.45 22.32 -3.12
N LYS A 311 -10.04 22.55 -4.30
CA LYS A 311 -9.88 23.81 -5.03
C LYS A 311 -10.73 24.96 -4.46
N LYS A 312 -11.92 24.68 -3.93
CA LYS A 312 -12.85 25.69 -3.40
C LYS A 312 -12.53 26.11 -1.98
N ASP A 313 -11.98 25.21 -1.18
CA ASP A 313 -11.73 25.43 0.24
C ASP A 313 -10.33 24.87 0.58
N PRO A 314 -9.27 25.69 0.42
CA PRO A 314 -7.90 25.28 0.70
C PRO A 314 -7.64 24.99 2.19
N GLU A 315 -8.47 25.52 3.10
CA GLU A 315 -8.37 25.22 4.53
C GLU A 315 -8.96 23.83 4.85
N SER A 316 -9.96 23.37 4.10
CA SER A 316 -10.44 21.98 4.20
C SER A 316 -9.43 20.91 3.75
N VAL A 317 -8.30 21.33 3.18
CA VAL A 317 -7.16 20.48 2.77
C VAL A 317 -6.13 20.31 3.91
N GLN A 318 -6.39 20.89 5.09
CA GLN A 318 -5.66 20.53 6.30
C GLN A 318 -6.09 19.13 6.75
N GLY A 319 -5.63 18.11 6.02
CA GLY A 319 -5.34 16.82 6.65
C GLY A 319 -4.24 17.02 7.71
N PRO A 320 -3.99 16.02 8.57
CA PRO A 320 -2.93 16.10 9.57
C PRO A 320 -1.66 16.58 8.89
N THR A 321 -0.94 17.53 9.53
CA THR A 321 0.38 17.98 9.09
C THR A 321 1.34 16.80 9.25
N LEU A 322 1.21 15.79 8.40
CA LEU A 322 2.08 14.64 8.34
C LEU A 322 3.40 15.19 7.86
N GLU A 323 4.35 15.38 8.77
CA GLU A 323 5.74 15.58 8.41
C GLU A 323 6.25 14.28 7.76
N LEU A 324 5.95 14.12 6.47
CA LEU A 324 6.40 13.01 5.65
C LEU A 324 7.90 13.08 5.37
N HIS A 325 8.57 14.19 5.71
CA HIS A 325 10.01 14.36 5.54
C HIS A 325 10.67 14.65 6.88
N ALA A 326 10.70 13.64 7.76
CA ALA A 326 11.55 13.71 8.94
C ALA A 326 13.02 13.72 8.48
N LYS A 327 13.81 14.72 8.93
CA LYS A 327 15.26 14.75 8.68
C LYS A 327 15.95 13.55 9.33
N ALA A 328 16.98 13.01 8.69
CA ALA A 328 17.78 11.93 9.25
C ALA A 328 18.51 12.39 10.52
N PRO A 329 18.82 11.50 11.48
CA PRO A 329 19.58 11.86 12.68
C PRO A 329 20.91 12.57 12.35
N GLU A 330 21.62 12.10 11.32
CA GLU A 330 22.88 12.69 10.84
C GLU A 330 22.70 14.13 10.32
N GLU A 331 21.57 14.42 9.67
CA GLU A 331 21.24 15.77 9.17
C GLU A 331 20.85 16.71 10.31
N ARG A 332 20.13 16.20 11.32
CA ARG A 332 19.80 16.97 12.53
C ARG A 332 21.03 17.30 13.35
N GLU A 333 21.96 16.35 13.47
CA GLU A 333 23.25 16.59 14.12
C GLU A 333 24.11 17.59 13.34
N ALA A 334 24.10 17.54 12.00
CA ALA A 334 24.80 18.49 11.16
C ALA A 334 24.22 19.91 11.26
N GLU A 335 22.89 20.06 11.27
CA GLU A 335 22.23 21.35 11.50
C GLU A 335 22.43 21.87 12.92
N ALA A 336 22.33 21.01 13.94
CA ALA A 336 22.58 21.42 15.32
C ALA A 336 24.02 21.93 15.50
N LYS A 337 25.00 21.31 14.82
CA LYS A 337 26.40 21.77 14.78
C LYS A 337 26.59 23.08 13.99
N ALA A 338 25.82 23.25 12.91
CA ALA A 338 25.84 24.48 12.12
C ALA A 338 25.20 25.66 12.88
N GLU A 339 24.13 25.41 13.63
CA GLU A 339 23.44 26.40 14.49
C GLU A 339 24.21 26.70 15.78
N SER A 340 24.96 25.73 16.33
CA SER A 340 25.81 25.96 17.50
C SER A 340 27.11 26.72 17.20
N GLY A 341 27.36 27.09 15.94
CA GLY A 341 28.51 27.90 15.53
C GLY A 341 29.86 27.20 15.66
N GLU A 342 29.88 25.88 15.81
CA GLU A 342 31.10 25.09 15.93
C GLU A 342 31.61 24.72 14.54
N SER A 343 31.95 25.74 13.75
CA SER A 343 32.70 25.55 12.52
C SER A 343 34.05 24.94 12.89
N ALA A 344 34.36 23.81 12.26
CA ALA A 344 35.67 23.18 12.32
C ALA A 344 36.75 24.15 11.82
N ASP A 345 37.30 24.96 12.72
CA ASP A 345 38.51 25.73 12.53
C ASP A 345 39.48 25.38 13.66
N SER A 346 40.09 24.20 13.55
CA SER A 346 41.25 23.81 14.36
C SER A 346 42.13 22.84 13.57
N ASP A 347 42.54 23.25 12.37
CA ASP A 347 43.77 22.71 11.78
C ASP A 347 44.50 23.77 10.95
N SER A 348 44.89 24.86 11.62
CA SER A 348 46.04 25.65 11.20
C SER A 348 46.90 25.96 12.42
N GLY A 349 47.66 24.95 12.83
CA GLY A 349 48.69 25.08 13.85
C GLY A 349 49.65 26.22 13.50
N SER A 350 49.68 27.20 14.40
CA SER A 350 50.68 28.25 14.45
C SER A 350 52.09 27.67 14.44
N SER A 351 52.86 27.97 13.40
CA SER A 351 54.32 27.97 13.49
C SER A 351 54.80 29.40 13.28
N SER A 352 54.76 30.20 14.35
CA SER A 352 55.55 31.41 14.48
C SER A 352 56.54 31.24 15.63
N ALA A 353 57.82 31.18 15.29
CA ALA A 353 58.90 31.55 16.20
C ALA A 353 59.95 32.32 15.41
N HIS A 354 60.09 33.58 15.81
CA HIS A 354 61.07 34.58 15.42
C HIS A 354 62.51 34.16 15.75
N GLY A 355 63.47 34.65 14.94
CA GLY A 355 64.52 35.54 15.45
C GLY A 355 65.94 34.98 15.69
N ASP A 356 66.86 35.42 14.84
CA ASP A 356 68.24 35.88 15.11
C ASP A 356 69.22 34.99 15.92
N ARG A 357 70.23 34.45 15.22
CA ARG A 357 71.63 34.92 15.27
C ARG A 357 72.53 34.20 14.26
#